data_AF-J3I3E0-F1
#
_entry.id   AF-J3I3E0-F1
#
_cell.length_a   1.000
_cell.length_b   1.000
_cell.length_c   1.000
_cell.angle_alpha   90.00
_cell.angle_beta   90.00
_cell.angle_gamma   90.00
#
_symmetry.space_group_name_H-M   'P 1'
#
loop_
_entity.id
_entity.type
_entity.pdbx_description
1 polymer ?
#
loop_
_entity_poly.entity_id
_entity_poly.type
_entity_poly.pdbx_seq_one_letter_code
_entity_poly.pdbx_strand_id
1 'polypeptide(L)'
;MNISLYDLSVWVLPLLIAITFHEAAHAFAAHRLGDDTAWQLGRVSFNPIRHIDPFGTVLLPAMLLFAHSPFLFGYAKPVPINFRKLNNPRLDMVWVALAGPATNILLALATALAFHALPLAPASSAQWIANNLVNSVRLNAALAVFNMMPIPPLDGGR
;
A
#
# COMPACT_ATOMS: atom_id res chain seq x y z
N MET A 1 14.67 -4.66 -21.30
CA MET A 1 14.33 -5.81 -20.42
C MET A 1 12.96 -6.30 -20.83
N ASN A 2 12.81 -7.58 -21.20
CA ASN A 2 11.49 -8.16 -21.48
C ASN A 2 10.83 -8.48 -20.13
N ILE A 3 9.93 -7.61 -19.66
CA ILE A 3 9.15 -7.84 -18.44
C ILE A 3 8.08 -8.89 -18.78
N SER A 4 8.11 -10.05 -18.11
CA SER A 4 7.11 -11.09 -18.33
C SER A 4 5.82 -10.81 -17.54
N LEU A 5 4.70 -11.41 -17.98
CA LEU A 5 3.45 -11.39 -17.20
C LEU A 5 3.62 -12.01 -15.81
N TYR A 6 4.52 -13.01 -15.71
CA TYR A 6 4.89 -13.60 -14.44
C TYR A 6 5.52 -12.56 -13.51
N ASP A 7 6.52 -11.82 -13.99
CA ASP A 7 7.21 -10.79 -13.21
C ASP A 7 6.25 -9.67 -12.77
N LEU A 8 5.38 -9.21 -13.67
CA LEU A 8 4.35 -8.24 -13.32
C LEU A 8 3.44 -8.76 -12.22
N SER A 9 2.95 -9.99 -12.35
CA SER A 9 1.99 -10.53 -11.39
C SER A 9 2.58 -10.65 -9.98
N VAL A 10 3.82 -11.10 -9.83
CA VAL A 10 4.46 -11.32 -8.52
C VAL A 10 4.89 -10.03 -7.82
N TRP A 11 4.97 -8.90 -8.54
CA TRP A 11 5.31 -7.59 -7.98
C TRP A 11 4.10 -6.67 -7.82
N VAL A 12 3.24 -6.60 -8.83
CA VAL A 12 2.09 -5.67 -8.85
C VAL A 12 1.00 -6.10 -7.87
N LEU A 13 0.66 -7.40 -7.80
CA LEU A 13 -0.39 -7.88 -6.89
C LEU A 13 -0.09 -7.56 -5.42
N PRO A 14 1.08 -7.93 -4.85
CA PRO A 14 1.38 -7.61 -3.46
C PRO A 14 1.52 -6.10 -3.23
N LEU A 15 2.04 -5.34 -4.20
CA LEU A 15 2.14 -3.88 -4.11
C LEU A 15 0.77 -3.21 -4.02
N LEU A 16 -0.16 -3.60 -4.90
CA LEU A 16 -1.53 -3.07 -4.90
C LEU A 16 -2.24 -3.35 -3.58
N ILE A 17 -2.10 -4.57 -3.05
CA ILE A 17 -2.66 -4.93 -1.74
C ILE A 17 -2.02 -4.08 -0.64
N ALA A 18 -0.69 -3.98 -0.61
CA ALA A 18 0.04 -3.24 0.42
C ALA A 18 -0.37 -1.77 0.48
N ILE A 19 -0.43 -1.08 -0.66
CA ILE A 19 -0.82 0.34 -0.74
C ILE A 19 -2.30 0.52 -0.41
N THR A 20 -3.17 -0.34 -0.96
CA THR A 20 -4.63 -0.22 -0.75
C THR A 20 -4.99 -0.36 0.73
N PHE A 21 -4.41 -1.34 1.42
CA PHE A 21 -4.67 -1.55 2.84
C PHE A 21 -4.04 -0.46 3.70
N HIS A 22 -2.86 0.04 3.33
CA HIS A 22 -2.20 1.17 3.99
C HIS A 22 -3.07 2.44 3.94
N GLU A 23 -3.52 2.85 2.76
CA GLU A 23 -4.39 4.02 2.58
C GLU A 23 -5.76 3.82 3.22
N ALA A 24 -6.34 2.62 3.12
CA ALA A 24 -7.60 2.30 3.78
C ALA A 24 -7.48 2.38 5.31
N ALA A 25 -6.33 2.03 5.88
CA ALA A 25 -6.07 2.13 7.31
C ALA A 25 -6.01 3.57 7.79
N HIS A 26 -5.35 4.46 7.04
CA HIS A 26 -5.40 5.91 7.29
C HIS A 26 -6.83 6.44 7.28
N ALA A 27 -7.59 6.10 6.24
CA ALA A 27 -8.98 6.51 6.08
C ALA A 27 -9.85 6.05 7.26
N PHE A 28 -9.69 4.79 7.66
CA PHE A 28 -10.42 4.19 8.76
C PHE A 28 -10.05 4.83 10.10
N ALA A 29 -8.76 5.02 10.37
CA ALA A 29 -8.28 5.66 11.59
C ALA A 29 -8.80 7.11 11.70
N ALA A 30 -8.70 7.89 10.62
CA ALA A 30 -9.21 9.26 10.58
C ALA A 30 -10.71 9.31 10.87
N HIS A 31 -11.50 8.41 10.27
CA HIS A 31 -12.94 8.32 10.52
C HIS A 31 -13.27 7.99 11.97
N ARG A 32 -12.53 7.04 12.59
CA ARG A 32 -12.72 6.70 14.00
C ARG A 32 -12.30 7.83 14.96
N LEU A 33 -11.41 8.71 14.53
CA LEU A 33 -10.90 9.84 15.30
C LEU A 33 -11.64 11.16 15.00
N GLY A 34 -12.74 11.12 14.25
CA GLY A 34 -13.66 12.25 14.06
C GLY A 34 -13.64 12.88 12.66
N ASP A 35 -12.67 12.52 11.80
CA ASP A 35 -12.63 13.02 10.43
C ASP A 35 -13.40 12.11 9.45
N ASP A 36 -14.61 12.53 9.11
CA ASP A 36 -15.48 11.85 8.16
C ASP A 36 -15.21 12.18 6.68
N THR A 37 -14.17 12.97 6.36
CA THR A 37 -13.91 13.45 4.99
C THR A 37 -13.70 12.30 3.99
N ALA A 38 -12.83 11.34 4.32
CA ALA A 38 -12.61 10.17 3.47
C ALA A 38 -13.84 9.26 3.36
N TRP A 39 -14.64 9.19 4.42
CA TRP A 39 -15.87 8.41 4.47
C TRP A 39 -16.93 8.98 3.54
N GLN A 40 -17.19 10.29 3.61
CA GLN A 40 -18.13 11.00 2.73
C GLN A 40 -17.75 10.87 1.25
N LEU A 41 -16.45 10.79 0.95
CA LEU A 41 -15.94 10.59 -0.41
C LEU A 41 -15.91 9.12 -0.86
N GLY A 42 -16.39 8.19 -0.04
CA GLY A 42 -16.39 6.75 -0.34
C GLY A 42 -15.01 6.12 -0.44
N ARG A 43 -13.98 6.75 0.17
CA ARG A 43 -12.57 6.34 0.10
C ARG A 43 -12.11 5.46 1.25
N VAL A 44 -12.96 5.23 2.25
CA VAL A 44 -12.75 4.15 3.24
C VAL A 44 -13.10 2.82 2.58
N SER A 45 -12.16 2.26 1.80
CA SER A 45 -12.42 1.05 1.00
C SER A 45 -11.16 0.23 0.79
N PHE A 46 -11.30 -1.09 0.86
CA PHE A 46 -10.26 -2.04 0.45
C PHE A 46 -10.28 -2.33 -1.06
N ASN A 47 -11.10 -1.61 -1.83
CA ASN A 47 -11.11 -1.75 -3.28
C ASN A 47 -9.92 -0.96 -3.87
N PRO A 48 -8.91 -1.64 -4.46
CA PRO A 48 -7.73 -0.98 -5.02
C PRO A 48 -8.10 0.05 -6.09
N ILE A 49 -9.17 -0.18 -6.84
CA ILE A 49 -9.63 0.72 -7.91
C ILE A 49 -9.93 2.12 -7.39
N ARG A 50 -10.36 2.25 -6.12
CA ARG A 50 -10.67 3.57 -5.52
C ARG A 50 -9.43 4.39 -5.16
N HIS A 51 -8.26 3.75 -5.12
CA HIS A 51 -6.97 4.35 -4.78
C HIS A 51 -6.04 4.50 -5.98
N ILE A 52 -6.45 4.00 -7.15
CA ILE A 52 -5.73 4.19 -8.42
C ILE A 52 -5.86 5.66 -8.84
N ASP A 53 -4.72 6.31 -9.08
CA ASP A 53 -4.68 7.55 -9.83
C ASP A 53 -4.46 7.21 -11.33
N PRO A 54 -5.40 7.51 -12.25
CA PRO A 54 -5.24 7.16 -13.65
C PRO A 54 -3.96 7.72 -14.28
N PHE A 55 -3.47 8.86 -13.77
CA PHE A 55 -2.21 9.42 -14.22
C PHE A 55 -1.03 8.73 -13.53
N GLY A 56 -0.97 8.80 -12.19
CA GLY A 56 0.16 8.33 -11.40
C GLY A 56 0.36 6.82 -11.39
N THR A 57 -0.71 6.03 -11.50
CA THR A 57 -0.67 4.57 -11.41
C THR A 57 -0.72 3.87 -12.77
N VAL A 58 -1.18 4.53 -13.84
CA VAL A 58 -1.32 3.93 -15.18
C VAL A 58 -0.52 4.68 -16.25
N LEU A 59 -0.81 5.96 -16.49
CA LEU A 59 -0.16 6.72 -17.56
C LEU A 59 1.34 6.93 -17.31
N LEU A 60 1.73 7.30 -16.08
CA LEU A 60 3.12 7.57 -15.74
C LEU A 60 4.01 6.31 -15.88
N PRO A 61 3.64 5.14 -15.31
CA PRO A 61 4.34 3.89 -15.59
C PRO A 61 4.38 3.52 -17.07
N ALA A 62 3.28 3.70 -17.82
CA ALA A 62 3.23 3.40 -19.25
C ALA A 62 4.17 4.30 -20.05
N MET A 63 4.20 5.60 -19.78
CA MET A 63 5.12 6.54 -20.41
C MET A 63 6.59 6.19 -20.11
N LEU A 64 6.91 5.83 -18.87
CA LEU A 64 8.26 5.41 -18.48
C LEU A 64 8.69 4.12 -19.18
N LEU A 65 7.75 3.18 -19.37
CA LEU A 65 7.97 1.97 -20.17
C LEU A 65 8.25 2.30 -21.64
N PHE A 66 7.43 3.15 -22.27
CA PHE A 66 7.65 3.57 -23.66
C PHE A 66 8.96 4.35 -23.83
N ALA A 67 9.33 5.15 -22.83
CA ALA A 67 10.58 5.90 -22.79
C ALA A 67 11.81 5.03 -22.49
N HIS A 68 11.64 3.71 -22.28
CA HIS A 68 12.71 2.79 -21.89
C HIS A 68 13.49 3.27 -20.64
N SER A 69 12.79 3.93 -19.71
CA SER A 69 13.38 4.41 -18.47
C SER A 69 13.94 3.22 -17.67
N PRO A 70 15.15 3.33 -17.09
CA PRO A 70 15.70 2.30 -16.20
C PRO A 70 14.90 2.18 -14.89
N PHE A 71 14.02 3.13 -14.61
CA PHE A 71 13.18 3.15 -13.41
C PHE A 71 11.70 3.26 -13.80
N LEU A 72 10.87 2.39 -13.21
CA LEU A 72 9.42 2.54 -13.19
C LEU A 72 9.02 3.21 -11.88
N PHE A 73 8.26 4.30 -11.98
CA PHE A 73 7.70 5.00 -10.83
C PHE A 73 6.21 5.26 -11.06
N GLY A 74 5.45 5.18 -9.98
CA GLY A 74 4.04 5.51 -9.94
C GLY A 74 3.61 5.85 -8.53
N TYR A 75 2.56 6.65 -8.40
CA TYR A 75 1.96 6.99 -7.10
C TYR A 75 0.46 6.69 -7.12
N ALA A 76 -0.06 6.28 -5.97
CA ALA A 76 -1.48 6.11 -5.73
C ALA A 76 -2.11 7.45 -5.33
N LYS A 77 -3.43 7.55 -5.46
CA LYS A 77 -4.17 8.72 -5.02
C LYS A 77 -4.30 8.68 -3.49
N PRO A 78 -3.66 9.59 -2.73
CA PRO A 78 -3.71 9.54 -1.28
C PRO A 78 -5.12 9.81 -0.75
N VAL A 79 -5.44 9.22 0.40
CA VAL A 79 -6.70 9.48 1.08
C VAL A 79 -6.69 10.88 1.72
N PRO A 80 -7.73 11.71 1.48
CA PRO A 80 -7.80 13.04 2.06
C PRO A 80 -8.12 12.94 3.55
N ILE A 81 -7.25 13.51 4.39
CA ILE A 81 -7.44 13.62 5.83
C ILE A 81 -7.54 15.09 6.20
N ASN A 82 -8.60 15.47 6.90
CA ASN A 82 -8.79 16.79 7.47
C ASN A 82 -8.45 16.78 8.96
N PHE A 83 -7.19 17.06 9.28
CA PHE A 83 -6.69 17.08 10.67
C PHE A 83 -7.45 18.06 11.59
N ARG A 84 -8.15 19.06 11.04
CA ARG A 84 -8.95 20.02 11.84
C ARG A 84 -10.27 19.43 12.34
N LYS A 85 -10.72 18.31 11.76
CA LYS A 85 -11.94 17.59 12.18
C LYS A 85 -11.66 16.49 13.22
N LEU A 86 -10.39 16.19 13.50
CA LEU A 86 -10.02 15.19 14.49
C LEU A 86 -10.42 15.67 15.90
N ASN A 87 -10.82 14.73 16.75
CA ASN A 87 -11.23 15.00 18.12
C ASN A 87 -10.10 15.65 18.93
N ASN A 88 -8.88 15.13 18.79
CA ASN A 88 -7.65 15.63 19.42
C ASN A 88 -6.53 15.78 18.37
N PRO A 89 -6.50 16.87 17.58
CA PRO A 89 -5.67 16.97 16.37
C PRO A 89 -4.19 16.61 16.52
N ARG A 90 -3.56 16.94 17.66
CA ARG A 90 -2.14 16.65 17.89
C ARG A 90 -1.84 15.16 18.06
N LEU A 91 -2.66 14.46 18.87
CA LEU A 91 -2.45 13.04 19.15
C LEU A 91 -3.03 12.17 18.04
N ASP A 92 -4.20 12.55 17.54
CA ASP A 92 -4.91 11.79 16.53
C ASP A 92 -4.16 11.80 15.19
N MET A 93 -3.44 12.89 14.87
CA MET A 93 -2.55 12.93 13.71
C MET A 93 -1.47 11.85 13.78
N VAL A 94 -0.87 11.61 14.96
CA VAL A 94 0.11 10.54 15.16
C VAL A 94 -0.53 9.18 14.97
N TRP A 95 -1.72 8.95 15.55
CA TRP A 95 -2.45 7.69 15.38
C TRP A 95 -2.84 7.41 13.94
N VAL A 96 -3.31 8.44 13.22
CA VAL A 96 -3.61 8.33 11.80
C VAL A 96 -2.33 8.03 11.02
N ALA A 97 -1.23 8.75 11.25
CA ALA A 97 0.05 8.52 10.57
C ALA A 97 0.62 7.11 10.81
N LEU A 98 0.43 6.55 12.00
CA LEU A 98 0.87 5.18 12.32
C LEU A 98 -0.03 4.08 11.74
N ALA A 99 -1.28 4.38 11.39
CA ALA A 99 -2.25 3.38 10.94
C ALA A 99 -1.81 2.65 9.66
N GLY A 100 -1.26 3.39 8.69
CA GLY A 100 -0.71 2.84 7.44
C GLY A 100 0.47 1.90 7.70
N PRO A 101 1.59 2.38 8.28
CA PRO A 101 2.75 1.54 8.62
C PRO A 101 2.40 0.33 9.49
N ALA A 102 1.53 0.49 10.49
CA ALA A 102 1.09 -0.62 11.33
C ALA A 102 0.38 -1.70 10.50
N THR A 103 -0.47 -1.30 9.55
CA THR A 103 -1.16 -2.23 8.65
C THR A 103 -0.17 -2.95 7.73
N ASN A 104 0.86 -2.28 7.22
CA ASN A 104 1.89 -2.96 6.45
C ASN A 104 2.67 -3.98 7.30
N ILE A 105 3.03 -3.64 8.53
CA ILE A 105 3.70 -4.60 9.43
C ILE A 105 2.80 -5.84 9.65
N LEU A 106 1.51 -5.64 9.90
CA LEU A 106 0.56 -6.74 10.06
C LEU A 106 0.44 -7.60 8.79
N LEU A 107 0.42 -7.00 7.61
CA LEU A 107 0.41 -7.73 6.33
C LEU A 107 1.71 -8.49 6.09
N ALA A 108 2.87 -7.91 6.43
CA ALA A 108 4.16 -8.59 6.34
C ALA A 108 4.17 -9.83 7.24
N LEU A 109 3.72 -9.71 8.49
CA LEU A 109 3.62 -10.84 9.42
C LEU A 109 2.61 -11.90 8.94
N ALA A 110 1.44 -11.48 8.48
CA ALA A 110 0.41 -12.39 7.99
C ALA A 110 0.89 -13.18 6.76
N THR A 111 1.57 -12.52 5.82
CA THR A 111 2.10 -13.19 4.62
C THR A 111 3.34 -14.04 4.90
N ALA A 112 4.19 -13.64 5.85
CA ALA A 112 5.26 -14.49 6.35
C ALA A 112 4.71 -15.77 7.03
N LEU A 113 3.67 -15.65 7.84
CA LEU A 113 3.00 -16.80 8.45
C LEU A 113 2.37 -17.71 7.38
N ALA A 114 1.69 -17.11 6.39
CA ALA A 114 1.09 -17.85 5.28
C ALA A 114 2.13 -18.63 4.45
N PHE A 115 3.40 -18.20 4.43
CA PHE A 115 4.49 -18.92 3.76
C PHE A 115 4.68 -20.34 4.31
N HIS A 116 4.41 -20.59 5.59
CA HIS A 116 4.49 -21.92 6.17
C HIS A 116 3.42 -22.89 5.63
N ALA A 117 2.34 -22.38 5.04
CA ALA A 117 1.31 -23.17 4.38
C ALA A 117 1.66 -23.50 2.91
N LEU A 118 2.79 -23.02 2.38
CA LEU A 118 3.22 -23.27 1.01
C LEU A 118 3.28 -24.76 0.61
N PRO A 119 3.67 -25.72 1.48
CA PRO A 119 3.64 -27.15 1.15
C PRO A 119 2.25 -27.69 0.81
N LEU A 120 1.18 -26.99 1.20
CA LEU A 120 -0.20 -27.35 0.88
C LEU A 120 -0.63 -26.88 -0.53
N ALA A 121 0.18 -26.05 -1.18
CA ALA A 121 -0.17 -25.47 -2.47
C ALA A 121 0.10 -26.44 -3.64
N PRO A 122 -0.67 -26.38 -4.73
CA PRO A 122 -0.38 -27.17 -5.93
C PRO A 122 1.02 -26.90 -6.47
N ALA A 123 1.76 -27.95 -6.82
CA ALA A 123 3.15 -27.85 -7.29
C ALA A 123 3.31 -26.92 -8.52
N SER A 124 2.30 -26.87 -9.40
CA SER A 124 2.28 -25.99 -10.58
C SER A 124 2.24 -24.49 -10.22
N SER A 125 1.70 -24.13 -9.07
CA SER A 125 1.56 -22.73 -8.60
C SER A 125 2.46 -22.37 -7.42
N ALA A 126 3.11 -23.35 -6.78
CA ALA A 126 3.87 -23.14 -5.56
C ALA A 126 4.93 -22.05 -5.70
N GLN A 127 5.71 -22.05 -6.79
CA GLN A 127 6.74 -21.02 -7.00
C GLN A 127 6.16 -19.61 -7.16
N TRP A 128 5.03 -19.48 -7.86
CA TRP A 128 4.35 -18.20 -8.05
C TRP A 128 3.79 -17.66 -6.74
N ILE A 129 3.18 -18.54 -5.93
CA ILE A 129 2.66 -18.20 -4.58
C ILE A 129 3.82 -17.78 -3.68
N ALA A 130 4.90 -18.56 -3.64
CA ALA A 130 6.08 -18.27 -2.85
C ALA A 130 6.65 -16.88 -3.20
N ASN A 131 6.79 -16.57 -4.49
CA ASN A 131 7.28 -15.28 -4.94
C ASN A 131 6.36 -14.12 -4.53
N ASN A 132 5.04 -14.27 -4.64
CA ASN A 132 4.08 -13.27 -4.17
C ASN A 132 4.17 -13.04 -2.66
N LEU A 133 4.27 -14.11 -1.86
CA LEU A 133 4.38 -14.01 -0.41
C LEU A 133 5.69 -13.33 0.02
N VAL A 134 6.82 -13.73 -0.56
CA VAL A 134 8.12 -13.11 -0.29
C VAL A 134 8.14 -11.63 -0.70
N ASN A 135 7.61 -11.31 -1.88
CA ASN A 135 7.52 -9.92 -2.34
C ASN A 135 6.56 -9.10 -1.46
N SER A 136 5.45 -9.69 -1.01
CA SER A 136 4.54 -9.05 -0.05
C SER A 136 5.25 -8.67 1.24
N VAL A 137 6.03 -9.59 1.83
CA VAL A 137 6.82 -9.29 3.05
C VAL A 137 7.78 -8.13 2.80
N ARG A 138 8.56 -8.19 1.71
CA ARG A 138 9.55 -7.16 1.37
C ARG A 138 8.91 -5.79 1.15
N LEU A 139 7.84 -5.73 0.34
CA LEU A 139 7.15 -4.49 0.01
C LEU A 139 6.49 -3.87 1.23
N ASN A 140 5.78 -4.67 2.04
CA ASN A 140 5.14 -4.17 3.24
C ASN A 140 6.17 -3.71 4.29
N ALA A 141 7.27 -4.46 4.49
CA ALA A 141 8.34 -4.03 5.39
C ALA A 141 8.99 -2.72 4.91
N ALA A 142 9.29 -2.61 3.61
CA ALA A 142 9.84 -1.39 3.04
C ALA A 142 8.88 -0.20 3.21
N LEU A 143 7.61 -0.35 2.83
CA LEU A 143 6.59 0.69 2.96
C LEU A 143 6.42 1.13 4.41
N ALA A 144 6.43 0.20 5.37
CA ALA A 144 6.36 0.54 6.79
C ALA A 144 7.57 1.37 7.22
N VAL A 145 8.79 0.91 6.93
CA VAL A 145 10.02 1.62 7.31
C VAL A 145 10.08 3.01 6.70
N PHE A 146 9.83 3.13 5.39
CA PHE A 146 9.86 4.42 4.71
C PHE A 146 8.80 5.36 5.28
N ASN A 147 7.56 4.92 5.45
CA ASN A 147 6.49 5.78 5.95
C ASN A 147 6.62 6.13 7.44
N MET A 148 7.46 5.45 8.22
CA MET A 148 7.79 5.86 9.59
C MET A 148 8.94 6.88 9.67
N MET A 149 9.64 7.19 8.58
CA MET A 149 10.71 8.19 8.62
C MET A 149 10.14 9.61 8.77
N PRO A 150 10.77 10.49 9.57
CA PRO A 150 10.32 11.85 9.81
C PRO A 150 10.68 12.80 8.65
N ILE A 151 10.25 12.46 7.44
CA ILE A 151 10.60 13.17 6.20
C ILE A 151 9.33 13.37 5.37
N PRO A 152 8.81 14.61 5.21
CA PRO A 152 7.74 14.87 4.26
C PRO A 152 8.15 14.46 2.84
N PRO A 153 7.25 13.84 2.03
CA PRO A 153 5.81 13.70 2.23
C PRO A 153 5.36 12.41 2.96
N LEU A 154 6.28 11.65 3.55
CA LEU A 154 6.01 10.37 4.22
C LEU A 154 5.19 10.58 5.50
N ASP A 155 4.46 9.55 5.95
CA ASP A 155 3.52 9.69 7.08
C ASP A 155 4.19 10.15 8.38
N GLY A 156 5.41 9.66 8.65
CA GLY A 156 6.19 10.02 9.84
C GLY A 156 6.64 11.49 9.87
N GLY A 157 6.55 12.21 8.76
CA GLY A 157 6.83 13.64 8.68
C GLY A 157 5.65 14.55 9.06
N ARG A 158 4.50 13.99 9.46
CA ARG A 158 3.29 14.73 9.84
C ARG A 158 3.25 15.10 11.32
#